data_AF-A0A484Y8V1-F1
#
_entry.id   AF-A0A484Y8V1-F1
#
_cell.length_a   1.000
_cell.length_b   1.000
_cell.length_c   1.000
_cell.angle_alpha   90.00
_cell.angle_beta   90.00
_cell.angle_gamma   90.00
#
_symmetry.space_group_name_H-M   'P 1'
#
loop_
_entity.id
_entity.type
_entity.pdbx_description
1 polymer ?
#
loop_
_entity_poly.entity_id
_entity_poly.type
_entity_poly.pdbx_seq_one_letter_code
_entity_poly.pdbx_strand_id
1 'polypeptide(L)'
;MSVVNNLWLGHRYGENMVKSEHFFCRLIGIDTLISFDGIIPSAADFQLRLISLIEQFNKALQEENQAAEESEALCQLLCGYFDKRLMINQKDNALAWERYSLMHYFYGYTQSQADDDITSLLAALLRSDSNLMFRYARKLLTLVEQVEGQTDALTSLRATCAPAPG
;
A
#
# COMPACT_ATOMS: atom_id res chain seq x y z
N MET A 1 11.26 -49.77 -33.84
CA MET A 1 12.35 -49.89 -32.86
C MET A 1 12.85 -48.48 -32.58
N SER A 2 12.45 -47.90 -31.46
CA SER A 2 13.20 -47.86 -30.19
C SER A 2 14.27 -46.75 -30.24
N VAL A 3 14.00 -45.58 -29.63
CA VAL A 3 14.58 -45.09 -28.34
C VAL A 3 16.02 -44.60 -28.58
N VAL A 4 16.43 -43.36 -28.29
CA VAL A 4 16.56 -42.73 -26.95
C VAL A 4 16.90 -41.23 -27.07
N ASN A 5 16.37 -40.42 -26.14
CA ASN A 5 17.03 -39.41 -25.28
C ASN A 5 17.82 -38.21 -25.88
N ASN A 6 17.83 -37.02 -25.29
CA ASN A 6 17.11 -36.42 -24.16
C ASN A 6 17.49 -34.92 -24.06
N LEU A 7 16.57 -34.17 -23.47
CA LEU A 7 16.78 -33.04 -22.55
C LEU A 7 17.93 -32.07 -22.82
N TRP A 8 17.59 -30.91 -23.37
CA TRP A 8 18.01 -29.63 -22.80
C TRP A 8 16.76 -28.80 -22.49
N LEU A 9 16.07 -29.21 -21.42
CA LEU A 9 15.24 -28.30 -20.63
C LEU A 9 16.19 -27.25 -20.06
N GLY A 10 16.24 -26.09 -20.70
CA GLY A 10 16.77 -24.89 -20.08
C GLY A 10 15.95 -24.61 -18.84
N HIS A 11 16.46 -25.06 -17.68
CA HIS A 11 16.12 -24.49 -16.39
C HIS A 11 16.46 -23.01 -16.46
N ARG A 12 15.47 -22.20 -16.88
CA ARG A 12 15.41 -20.80 -16.50
C ARG A 12 15.46 -20.80 -14.98
N TYR A 13 16.56 -20.28 -14.46
CA TYR A 13 16.68 -19.85 -13.08
C TYR A 13 15.37 -19.16 -12.71
N GLY A 14 14.67 -19.69 -11.71
CA GLY A 14 13.58 -18.98 -11.10
C GLY A 14 14.16 -17.69 -10.55
N GLU A 15 13.92 -16.58 -11.24
CA GLU A 15 13.93 -15.28 -10.61
C GLU A 15 13.01 -15.44 -9.40
N ASN A 16 13.58 -15.41 -8.19
CA ASN A 16 12.80 -15.30 -6.97
C ASN A 16 12.17 -13.91 -6.99
N MET A 17 11.13 -13.78 -7.79
CA MET A 17 10.33 -12.57 -7.93
C MET A 17 9.74 -12.30 -6.56
N VAL A 18 10.15 -11.18 -5.98
CA VAL A 18 9.76 -10.81 -4.63
C VAL A 18 8.27 -10.46 -4.68
N LYS A 19 7.46 -11.24 -3.95
CA LYS A 19 6.00 -11.09 -3.90
C LYS A 19 5.60 -9.73 -3.35
N SER A 20 4.44 -9.22 -3.78
CA SER A 20 3.92 -7.94 -3.29
C SER A 20 3.78 -7.92 -1.77
N GLU A 21 3.49 -9.08 -1.17
CA GLU A 21 3.36 -9.26 0.28
C GLU A 21 4.62 -8.86 1.04
N HIS A 22 5.81 -9.11 0.48
CA HIS A 22 7.07 -8.72 1.11
C HIS A 22 7.19 -7.20 1.22
N PHE A 23 6.86 -6.47 0.15
CA PHE A 23 6.89 -5.00 0.17
C PHE A 23 5.80 -4.44 1.06
N PHE A 24 4.60 -5.01 1.02
CA PHE A 24 3.52 -4.63 1.91
C PHE A 24 3.91 -4.81 3.38
N CYS A 25 4.47 -5.95 3.77
CA CYS A 25 4.95 -6.18 5.13
C CYS A 25 6.02 -5.17 5.57
N ARG A 26 6.91 -4.74 4.67
CA ARG A 26 7.89 -3.69 4.96
C ARG A 26 7.22 -2.33 5.19
N LEU A 27 6.20 -1.98 4.42
CA LEU A 27 5.40 -0.77 4.62
C LEU A 27 4.69 -0.80 5.98
N ILE A 28 4.08 -1.93 6.35
CA ILE A 28 3.48 -2.11 7.69
C ILE A 28 4.53 -2.00 8.81
N GLY A 29 5.73 -2.56 8.60
CA GLY A 29 6.83 -2.40 9.54
C GLY A 29 7.25 -0.94 9.74
N ILE A 30 7.26 -0.15 8.67
CA ILE A 30 7.52 1.29 8.75
C ILE A 30 6.42 2.00 9.53
N ASP A 31 5.15 1.75 9.22
CA ASP A 31 4.04 2.33 10.00
C ASP A 31 4.13 1.96 11.48
N THR A 32 4.46 0.71 11.79
CA THR A 32 4.66 0.26 13.17
C THR A 32 5.76 1.08 13.86
N LEU A 33 6.89 1.32 13.19
CA LEU A 33 7.97 2.15 13.75
C LEU A 33 7.54 3.60 13.96
N ILE A 34 6.80 4.18 13.01
CA ILE A 34 6.21 5.53 13.17
C ILE A 34 5.28 5.56 14.38
N SER A 35 4.49 4.50 14.59
CA SER A 35 3.54 4.36 15.70
C SER A 35 4.21 4.29 17.08
N PHE A 36 5.48 3.89 17.13
CA PHE A 36 6.30 3.84 18.34
C PHE A 36 7.21 5.07 18.46
N ASP A 37 6.87 6.18 17.81
CA ASP A 37 7.64 7.42 17.79
C ASP A 37 9.09 7.22 17.32
N GLY A 38 9.28 6.28 16.38
CA GLY A 38 10.57 5.99 15.78
C GLY A 38 11.20 7.25 15.19
N ILE A 39 12.47 7.49 15.54
CA ILE A 39 13.20 8.68 15.07
C ILE A 39 13.42 8.54 13.56
N ILE A 40 12.91 9.51 12.79
CA ILE A 40 13.20 9.66 11.36
C ILE A 40 14.33 10.68 11.22
N PRO A 41 15.56 10.26 10.90
CA PRO A 41 16.72 11.16 10.90
C PRO A 41 16.68 12.20 9.76
N SER A 42 15.99 11.87 8.66
CA SER A 42 15.94 12.68 7.45
C SER A 42 14.63 12.43 6.71
N ALA A 43 13.80 13.48 6.57
CA ALA A 43 12.54 13.41 5.84
C ALA A 43 12.76 13.05 4.36
N ALA A 44 13.78 13.60 3.73
CA ALA A 44 14.09 13.37 2.32
C ALA A 44 14.48 11.91 2.06
N ASP A 45 15.40 11.35 2.86
CA ASP A 45 15.81 9.95 2.70
C ASP A 45 14.66 8.99 3.00
N PHE A 46 13.82 9.36 3.96
CA PHE A 46 12.64 8.58 4.31
C PHE A 46 11.60 8.60 3.18
N GLN A 47 11.34 9.76 2.58
CA GLN A 47 10.48 9.89 1.40
C GLN A 47 10.99 9.01 0.25
N LEU A 48 12.29 9.07 -0.07
CA LEU A 48 12.88 8.24 -1.13
C LEU A 48 12.71 6.74 -0.86
N ARG A 49 12.82 6.32 0.40
CA ARG A 49 12.57 4.92 0.79
C ARG A 49 11.11 4.52 0.59
N LEU A 50 10.16 5.38 0.95
CA LEU A 50 8.74 5.11 0.74
C LEU A 50 8.40 5.06 -0.75
N ILE A 51 8.87 6.04 -1.54
CA ILE A 51 8.72 6.06 -3.01
C ILE A 51 9.20 4.74 -3.60
N SER A 52 10.45 4.35 -3.30
CA SER A 52 11.04 3.14 -3.85
C SER A 52 10.30 1.86 -3.43
N LEU A 53 9.76 1.81 -2.20
CA LEU A 53 8.98 0.67 -1.72
C LEU A 53 7.62 0.57 -2.42
N ILE A 54 6.94 1.70 -2.62
CA ILE A 54 5.63 1.76 -3.28
C ILE A 54 5.75 1.40 -4.76
N GLU A 55 6.79 1.91 -5.45
CA GLU A 55 7.06 1.53 -6.84
C GLU A 55 7.36 0.03 -7.00
N GLN A 56 8.18 -0.53 -6.11
CA GLN A 56 8.48 -1.97 -6.10
C GLN A 56 7.24 -2.81 -5.77
N PHE A 57 6.39 -2.32 -4.87
CA PHE A 57 5.12 -2.96 -4.56
C PHE A 57 4.20 -2.97 -5.78
N ASN A 58 3.99 -1.83 -6.45
CA ASN A 58 3.18 -1.73 -7.68
C ASN A 58 3.68 -2.71 -8.74
N LYS A 59 4.99 -2.71 -8.99
CA LYS A 59 5.61 -3.62 -9.95
C LYS A 59 5.34 -5.09 -9.59
N ALA A 60 5.49 -5.46 -8.32
CA ALA A 60 5.22 -6.83 -7.88
C ALA A 60 3.74 -7.22 -8.02
N LEU A 61 2.80 -6.29 -7.83
CA LEU A 61 1.36 -6.54 -8.08
C LEU A 61 1.09 -6.81 -9.56
N GLN A 62 1.68 -6.01 -10.45
CA GLN A 62 1.54 -6.20 -11.90
C GLN A 62 2.13 -7.54 -12.34
N GLU A 63 3.28 -7.93 -11.79
CA GLU A 63 3.88 -9.25 -12.01
C GLU A 63 3.03 -10.41 -11.43
N GLU A 64 2.22 -10.14 -10.41
CA GLU A 64 1.21 -11.04 -9.86
C GLU A 64 -0.12 -11.00 -10.64
N ASN A 65 -0.13 -10.43 -11.84
CA ASN A 65 -1.27 -10.31 -12.76
C ASN A 65 -2.46 -9.52 -12.19
N GLN A 66 -2.18 -8.56 -11.30
CA GLN A 66 -3.20 -7.65 -10.81
C GLN A 66 -3.45 -6.55 -11.86
N ALA A 67 -4.69 -6.08 -11.93
CA ALA A 67 -5.04 -5.01 -12.87
C ALA A 67 -4.23 -3.76 -12.55
N ALA A 68 -3.72 -3.08 -13.59
CA ALA A 68 -2.90 -1.88 -13.42
C ALA A 68 -3.67 -0.79 -12.66
N GLU A 69 -4.96 -0.62 -12.98
CA GLU A 69 -5.84 0.35 -12.33
C GLU A 69 -6.02 0.06 -10.83
N GLU A 70 -6.24 -1.21 -10.46
CA GLU A 70 -6.38 -1.60 -9.04
C GLU A 70 -5.05 -1.49 -8.27
N SER A 71 -3.95 -1.86 -8.92
CA SER A 71 -2.60 -1.75 -8.34
C SER A 71 -2.25 -0.29 -8.09
N GLU A 72 -2.57 0.58 -9.04
CA GLU A 72 -2.36 2.02 -8.91
C GLU A 72 -3.24 2.63 -7.82
N ALA A 73 -4.54 2.29 -7.80
CA ALA A 73 -5.45 2.75 -6.75
C ALA A 73 -4.98 2.33 -5.34
N LEU A 74 -4.41 1.13 -5.19
CA LEU A 74 -3.85 0.66 -3.93
C LEU A 74 -2.57 1.43 -3.54
N CYS A 75 -1.73 1.79 -4.51
CA CYS A 75 -0.55 2.61 -4.28
C CYS A 75 -0.91 4.05 -3.91
N GLN A 76 -1.91 4.64 -4.58
CA GLN A 76 -2.45 5.95 -4.26
C GLN A 76 -3.02 5.97 -2.84
N LEU A 77 -3.76 4.93 -2.44
CA LEU A 77 -4.26 4.78 -1.07
C LEU A 77 -3.11 4.72 -0.04
N LEU A 78 -2.03 3.99 -0.33
CA LEU A 78 -0.83 3.94 0.52
C LEU A 78 -0.17 5.32 0.66
N CYS A 79 -0.03 6.07 -0.43
CA CYS A 79 0.52 7.42 -0.42
C CYS A 79 -0.29 8.35 0.49
N GLY A 80 -1.62 8.38 0.32
CA GLY A 80 -2.50 9.19 1.14
C GLY A 80 -2.46 8.81 2.62
N TYR A 81 -2.45 7.49 2.90
CA TYR A 81 -2.33 6.98 4.26
C TYR A 81 -1.02 7.42 4.95
N PHE A 82 0.13 7.25 4.30
CA PHE A 82 1.42 7.62 4.90
C PHE A 82 1.56 9.13 5.07
N ASP A 83 1.10 9.93 4.11
CA ASP A 83 1.08 11.38 4.23
C ASP A 83 0.30 11.80 5.48
N LYS A 84 -0.90 11.25 5.67
CA LYS A 84 -1.73 11.52 6.85
C LYS A 84 -1.07 11.07 8.15
N ARG A 85 -0.53 9.84 8.18
CA ARG A 85 0.16 9.26 9.34
C ARG A 85 1.33 10.14 9.80
N LEU A 86 2.14 10.61 8.86
CA LEU A 86 3.33 11.42 9.14
C LEU A 86 2.97 12.86 9.49
N MET A 87 1.87 13.40 8.95
CA MET A 87 1.36 14.71 9.34
C MET A 87 0.82 14.75 10.78
N ILE A 88 0.15 13.70 11.23
CA ILE A 88 -0.37 13.63 12.61
C ILE A 88 0.76 13.55 13.64
N ASN A 89 1.83 12.82 13.35
CA ASN A 89 2.98 12.65 14.25
C ASN A 89 3.98 13.82 14.23
N GLN A 90 3.69 14.93 13.54
CA GLN A 90 4.58 16.10 13.50
C GLN A 90 4.67 16.87 14.82
N LYS A 91 3.73 16.67 15.75
CA LYS A 91 3.70 17.43 17.00
C LYS A 91 4.91 17.18 17.90
N ASP A 92 5.54 16.00 17.81
CA ASP A 92 6.68 15.62 18.64
C ASP A 92 8.01 15.53 17.86
N ASN A 93 7.95 15.36 16.53
CA ASN A 93 9.11 15.31 15.65
C ASN A 93 8.96 16.40 14.58
N ALA A 94 9.86 17.39 14.57
CA ALA A 94 9.88 18.57 13.69
C ALA A 94 10.13 18.27 12.19
N LEU A 95 9.51 17.22 11.65
CA LEU A 95 9.55 16.85 10.24
C LEU A 95 8.44 17.60 9.52
N ALA A 96 8.80 18.62 8.75
CA ALA A 96 7.87 19.32 7.87
C ALA A 96 7.48 18.43 6.68
N TRP A 97 6.68 17.38 6.94
CA TRP A 97 6.34 16.35 5.95
C TRP A 97 5.55 16.89 4.75
N GLU A 98 4.89 18.04 4.88
CA GLU A 98 4.13 18.68 3.80
C GLU A 98 4.94 18.82 2.49
N ARG A 99 6.23 19.13 2.60
CA ARG A 99 7.13 19.27 1.44
C ARG A 99 7.54 17.93 0.80
N TYR A 100 7.28 16.85 1.52
CA TYR A 100 7.64 15.47 1.18
C TYR A 100 6.39 14.62 0.92
N SER A 101 5.23 15.24 0.70
CA SER A 101 3.98 14.53 0.40
C SER A 101 4.17 13.56 -0.77
N LEU A 102 3.80 12.31 -0.54
CA LEU A 102 3.80 11.25 -1.55
C LEU A 102 2.67 11.46 -2.55
N MET A 103 1.50 11.92 -2.09
CA MET A 103 0.37 12.24 -2.96
C MET A 103 0.72 13.37 -3.94
N HIS A 104 1.41 14.41 -3.45
CA HIS A 104 1.90 15.47 -4.31
C HIS A 104 2.99 14.97 -5.27
N TYR A 105 3.92 14.14 -4.78
CA TYR A 105 5.03 13.62 -5.59
C TYR A 105 4.56 12.74 -6.76
N PHE A 106 3.69 11.75 -6.50
CA PHE A 106 3.23 10.81 -7.52
C PHE A 106 2.10 11.36 -8.40
N TYR A 107 1.16 12.13 -7.81
CA TYR A 107 -0.10 12.48 -8.46
C TYR A 107 -0.32 13.99 -8.62
N GLY A 108 0.55 14.83 -8.05
CA GLY A 108 0.39 16.28 -8.04
C GLY A 108 -0.75 16.78 -7.16
N TYR A 109 -1.33 15.92 -6.32
CA TYR A 109 -2.49 16.27 -5.51
C TYR A 109 -2.12 17.20 -4.35
N THR A 110 -3.06 18.07 -3.99
CA THR A 110 -2.99 18.84 -2.75
C THR A 110 -3.62 18.06 -1.61
N GLN A 111 -3.27 18.40 -0.36
CA GLN A 111 -3.74 17.67 0.83
C GLN A 111 -5.28 17.52 0.88
N SER A 112 -6.02 18.58 0.55
CA SER A 112 -7.49 18.56 0.53
C SER A 112 -8.06 17.59 -0.49
N GLN A 113 -7.39 17.37 -1.62
CA GLN A 113 -7.84 16.43 -2.64
C GLN A 113 -7.53 14.98 -2.26
N ALA A 114 -6.46 14.76 -1.49
CA ALA A 114 -6.09 13.43 -1.03
C ALA A 114 -7.06 12.88 0.03
N ASP A 115 -7.49 13.71 0.97
CA ASP A 115 -8.38 13.28 2.06
C ASP A 115 -9.78 12.86 1.56
N ASP A 116 -10.34 13.56 0.57
CA ASP A 116 -11.65 13.24 -0.01
C ASP A 116 -11.64 11.93 -0.83
N ASP A 117 -10.47 11.50 -1.31
CA ASP A 117 -10.33 10.37 -2.24
C ASP A 117 -10.04 9.03 -1.54
N ILE A 118 -9.41 9.04 -0.36
CA ILE A 118 -9.02 7.82 0.39
C ILE A 118 -10.21 6.88 0.65
N THR A 119 -11.34 7.42 1.11
CA THR A 119 -12.54 6.61 1.42
C THR A 119 -13.13 5.98 0.16
N SER A 120 -13.13 6.73 -0.95
CA SER A 120 -13.63 6.26 -2.25
C SER A 120 -12.73 5.17 -2.84
N LEU A 121 -11.41 5.34 -2.76
CA LEU A 121 -10.42 4.33 -3.18
C LEU A 121 -10.54 3.05 -2.35
N LEU A 122 -10.66 3.15 -1.03
CA LEU A 122 -10.93 2.02 -0.15
C LEU A 122 -12.21 1.28 -0.55
N ALA A 123 -13.30 2.01 -0.78
CA ALA A 123 -14.58 1.43 -1.18
C ALA A 123 -14.50 0.68 -2.51
N ALA A 124 -13.75 1.21 -3.48
CA ALA A 124 -13.54 0.57 -4.77
C ALA A 124 -12.73 -0.74 -4.62
N LEU A 125 -11.59 -0.69 -3.93
CA LEU A 125 -10.71 -1.84 -3.75
C LEU A 125 -11.34 -2.95 -2.87
N LEU A 126 -12.18 -2.59 -1.92
CA LEU A 126 -12.94 -3.55 -1.11
C LEU A 126 -14.07 -4.25 -1.89
N ARG A 127 -14.43 -3.73 -3.06
CA ARG A 127 -15.35 -4.37 -4.02
C ARG A 127 -14.62 -5.06 -5.18
N SER A 128 -13.29 -5.08 -5.16
CA SER A 128 -12.49 -5.78 -6.17
C SER A 128 -12.80 -7.27 -6.16
N ASP A 129 -12.90 -7.86 -7.36
CA ASP A 129 -12.98 -9.32 -7.53
C ASP A 129 -11.65 -10.02 -7.21
N SER A 130 -10.55 -9.26 -7.11
CA SER A 130 -9.26 -9.79 -6.69
C SER A 130 -9.21 -9.97 -5.17
N ASN A 131 -9.14 -11.23 -4.75
CA ASN A 131 -8.87 -11.60 -3.36
C ASN A 131 -7.57 -11.01 -2.82
N LEU A 132 -6.59 -10.71 -3.66
CA LEU A 132 -5.34 -10.09 -3.23
C LEU A 132 -5.56 -8.60 -2.92
N MET A 133 -6.18 -7.86 -3.83
CA MET A 133 -6.54 -6.44 -3.64
C MET A 133 -7.44 -6.25 -2.43
N PHE A 134 -8.51 -7.06 -2.35
CA PHE A 134 -9.43 -7.04 -1.22
C PHE A 134 -8.71 -7.20 0.12
N ARG A 135 -7.75 -8.16 0.21
CA ARG A 135 -6.99 -8.39 1.44
C ARG A 135 -6.10 -7.18 1.80
N TYR A 136 -5.43 -6.57 0.84
CA TYR A 136 -4.62 -5.38 1.11
C TYR A 136 -5.47 -4.18 1.50
N ALA A 137 -6.56 -3.92 0.77
CA ALA A 137 -7.49 -2.85 1.09
C ALA A 137 -8.09 -3.02 2.50
N ARG A 138 -8.45 -4.25 2.88
CA ARG A 138 -8.98 -4.54 4.22
C ARG A 138 -7.95 -4.34 5.34
N LYS A 139 -6.67 -4.66 5.08
CA LYS A 139 -5.58 -4.33 6.03
C LYS A 139 -5.40 -2.82 6.14
N LEU A 140 -5.41 -2.10 5.03
CA LEU A 140 -5.29 -0.63 5.02
C LEU A 140 -6.47 0.05 5.69
N LEU A 141 -7.70 -0.45 5.51
CA LEU A 141 -8.87 0.06 6.24
C LEU A 141 -8.64 0.04 7.76
N THR A 142 -8.06 -1.05 8.28
CA THR A 142 -7.77 -1.17 9.72
C THR A 142 -6.75 -0.12 10.17
N LEU A 143 -5.75 0.17 9.33
CA LEU A 143 -4.75 1.19 9.62
C LEU A 143 -5.32 2.60 9.55
N VAL A 144 -6.15 2.89 8.55
CA VAL A 144 -6.83 4.19 8.40
C VAL A 144 -7.74 4.46 9.60
N GLU A 145 -8.51 3.46 10.06
CA GLU A 145 -9.33 3.56 11.28
C GLU A 145 -8.51 3.89 12.53
N GLN A 146 -7.26 3.41 12.62
CA GLN A 146 -6.37 3.74 13.74
C GLN A 146 -5.86 5.18 13.69
N VAL A 147 -5.69 5.74 12.50
CA VAL A 147 -5.14 7.09 12.29
C VAL A 147 -6.22 8.16 12.37
N GLU A 148 -7.37 7.91 11.75
CA GLU A 148 -8.48 8.88 11.67
C GLU A 148 -9.50 8.75 12.80
N GLY A 149 -9.47 7.63 13.52
CA GLY A 149 -10.56 7.20 14.37
C GLY A 149 -11.70 6.56 13.57
N GLN A 150 -12.68 5.99 14.26
CA GLN A 150 -13.85 5.39 13.63
C GLN A 150 -14.81 6.48 13.19
N THR A 151 -14.77 6.84 11.91
CA THR A 151 -15.79 7.68 11.28
C THR A 151 -16.98 6.82 10.83
N ASP A 152 -18.16 7.44 10.71
CA ASP A 152 -19.36 6.73 10.24
C ASP A 152 -19.16 6.12 8.84
N ALA A 153 -18.37 6.79 7.98
CA ALA A 153 -18.04 6.31 6.64
C ALA A 153 -17.16 5.05 6.66
N LEU A 154 -16.09 5.04 7.46
CA LEU A 154 -15.19 3.89 7.60
C LEU A 154 -15.91 2.70 8.26
N THR A 155 -16.72 2.97 9.29
CA THR A 155 -17.53 1.96 9.97
C THR A 155 -18.53 1.31 9.01
N SER A 156 -19.16 2.12 8.15
CA SER A 156 -20.08 1.63 7.11
C SER A 156 -19.36 0.76 6.07
N LEU A 157 -18.16 1.16 5.64
CA LEU A 157 -17.34 0.35 4.73
C LEU A 157 -16.96 -0.99 5.33
N ARG A 158 -16.56 -1.00 6.61
CA ARG A 158 -16.23 -2.22 7.34
C ARG A 158 -17.43 -3.16 7.46
N ALA A 159 -18.62 -2.63 7.74
CA ALA A 159 -19.85 -3.41 7.86
C ALA A 159 -20.30 -4.00 6.50
N THR A 160 -20.13 -3.25 5.42
CA THR A 160 -20.54 -3.66 4.06
C THR A 160 -19.65 -4.79 3.52
N CYS A 161 -18.40 -4.89 3.99
CA CYS A 161 -17.43 -5.89 3.54
C CYS A 161 -17.17 -7.01 4.58
N ALA A 162 -17.98 -7.08 5.64
CA ALA A 162 -17.96 -8.21 6.56
C ALA A 162 -18.45 -9.47 5.83
N PRO A 163 -17.81 -10.64 6.01
CA PRO A 163 -18.34 -11.88 5.45
C PRO A 163 -19.77 -12.07 6.00
N ALA A 164 -20.71 -12.43 5.11
CA ALA A 164 -22.06 -12.75 5.50
C ALA A 164 -22.03 -13.75 6.68
N PRO A 165 -22.86 -13.57 7.72
CA PRO A 165 -22.96 -14.57 8.77
C PRO A 165 -23.43 -15.88 8.12
N GLY A 166 -22.56 -16.88 8.13
CA GLY A 166 -22.86 -18.25 7.71
C GLY A 166 -23.74 -18.97 8.71
#